data_AF-A0A146KV59-F1
#
_entry.id   AF-A0A146KV59-F1
#
_cell.length_a   1.000
_cell.length_b   1.000
_cell.length_c   1.000
_cell.angle_alpha   90.00
_cell.angle_beta   90.00
_cell.angle_gamma   90.00
#
_symmetry.space_group_name_H-M   'P 1'
#
loop_
_entity.id
_entity.type
_entity.pdbx_description
1 polymer ?
#
loop_
_entity_poly.entity_id
_entity_poly.type
_entity_poly.pdbx_seq_one_letter_code
_entity_poly.pdbx_strand_id
1 'polypeptide(L)'
;MALVHEIVENDPMISLMVKMTQGGEPTAEVKINKEGWMLCKAYLQYAERIRKFKVRPDDVWIVSFPKCGTTWSQEMLWLLRNNCDLEKANSTDLYTRAPFLELKAIIGDVDALPDTIETADRLPSPR
;
A
#
# COMPACT_ATOMS: atom_id res chain seq x y z
N MET A 1 -11.37 -9.42 -15.32
CA MET A 1 -11.29 -10.74 -14.66
C MET A 1 -11.58 -10.52 -13.18
N ALA A 2 -12.54 -11.25 -12.61
CA ALA A 2 -12.93 -11.09 -11.20
C ALA A 2 -11.79 -11.55 -10.26
N LEU A 3 -11.66 -10.89 -9.11
CA LEU A 3 -10.70 -11.26 -8.08
C LEU A 3 -11.11 -12.60 -7.43
N VAL A 4 -10.33 -13.65 -7.70
CA VAL A 4 -10.49 -14.96 -7.04
C VAL A 4 -9.80 -14.90 -5.67
N HIS A 5 -10.55 -15.20 -4.62
CA HIS A 5 -10.05 -15.18 -3.25
C HIS A 5 -10.75 -16.22 -2.37
N GLU A 6 -10.10 -16.55 -1.26
CA GLU A 6 -10.59 -17.42 -0.19
C GLU A 6 -10.31 -16.73 1.15
N ILE A 7 -11.34 -16.62 2.00
CA ILE A 7 -11.15 -16.14 3.38
C ILE A 7 -10.71 -17.35 4.20
N VAL A 8 -9.56 -17.22 4.86
CA VAL A 8 -8.99 -18.27 5.70
C VAL A 8 -9.60 -18.15 7.10
N GLU A 9 -10.53 -19.05 7.41
CA GLU A 9 -11.20 -19.09 8.72
C GLU A 9 -10.50 -20.07 9.67
N ASN A 10 -10.46 -19.71 10.97
CA ASN A 10 -9.98 -20.57 12.06
C ASN A 10 -8.54 -21.09 11.92
N ASP A 11 -7.68 -20.38 11.19
CA ASP A 11 -6.26 -20.75 11.10
C ASP A 11 -5.53 -20.46 12.43
N PRO A 12 -4.78 -21.42 12.97
CA PRO A 12 -4.11 -21.27 14.26
C PRO A 12 -2.97 -20.24 14.24
N MET A 13 -2.31 -20.05 13.09
CA MET A 13 -1.24 -19.05 12.95
C MET A 13 -1.81 -17.65 12.87
N ILE A 14 -2.90 -17.44 12.12
CA ILE A 14 -3.61 -16.15 12.08
C ILE A 14 -4.11 -15.80 13.48
N SER A 15 -4.75 -16.76 14.16
CA SER A 15 -5.25 -16.57 15.54
C SER A 15 -4.12 -16.20 16.50
N LEU A 16 -2.95 -16.83 16.36
CA LEU A 16 -1.77 -16.51 17.14
C LEU A 16 -1.25 -15.10 16.83
N MET A 17 -1.18 -14.70 15.55
CA MET A 17 -0.73 -13.37 15.16
C MET A 17 -1.65 -12.28 15.72
N VAL A 18 -2.97 -12.42 15.59
CA VAL A 18 -3.93 -11.46 16.17
C VAL A 18 -3.72 -11.32 17.68
N LYS A 19 -3.53 -12.44 18.38
CA LYS A 19 -3.25 -12.44 19.81
C LYS A 19 -1.94 -11.71 20.15
N MET A 20 -0.88 -11.95 19.38
CA MET A 20 0.45 -11.36 19.63
C MET A 20 0.51 -9.88 19.29
N THR A 21 -0.23 -9.43 18.26
CA THR A 21 -0.32 -8.02 17.87
C THR A 21 -1.39 -7.26 18.67
N GLN A 22 -2.18 -7.96 19.51
CA GLN A 22 -3.32 -7.40 20.24
C GLN A 22 -4.34 -6.70 19.33
N GLY A 23 -4.43 -7.15 18.07
CA GLY A 23 -5.24 -6.49 17.04
C GLY A 23 -4.71 -5.14 16.57
N GLY A 24 -3.51 -4.72 17.00
CA GLY A 24 -2.89 -3.46 16.58
C GLY A 24 -2.37 -3.46 15.15
N GLU A 25 -2.16 -4.64 14.56
CA GLU A 25 -1.72 -4.80 13.18
C GLU A 25 -2.71 -5.68 12.41
N PRO A 26 -3.08 -5.30 11.16
CA PRO A 26 -3.90 -6.12 10.30
C PRO A 26 -3.24 -7.49 10.06
N THR A 27 -3.99 -8.57 10.28
CA THR A 27 -3.54 -9.91 9.90
C THR A 27 -3.87 -10.22 8.46
N ALA A 28 -3.23 -11.24 7.89
CA ALA A 28 -3.48 -11.66 6.52
C ALA A 28 -4.47 -12.82 6.50
N GLU A 29 -5.77 -12.53 6.40
CA GLU A 29 -6.86 -13.52 6.45
C GLU A 29 -7.43 -13.89 5.09
N VAL A 30 -6.91 -13.32 4.01
CA VAL A 30 -7.42 -13.57 2.67
C VAL A 30 -6.31 -14.10 1.79
N LYS A 31 -6.55 -15.30 1.27
CA LYS A 31 -5.74 -15.89 0.23
C LYS A 31 -6.25 -15.41 -1.13
N ILE A 32 -5.41 -14.68 -1.85
CA ILE A 32 -5.70 -14.19 -3.19
C ILE A 32 -5.09 -15.15 -4.22
N ASN A 33 -5.85 -15.41 -5.29
CA ASN A 33 -5.47 -16.21 -6.46
C ASN A 33 -5.02 -17.67 -6.16
N LYS A 34 -4.63 -18.42 -7.21
CA LYS A 34 -4.19 -19.81 -7.09
C LYS A 34 -2.79 -19.97 -6.48
N GLU A 35 -1.98 -18.93 -6.54
CA GLU A 35 -0.58 -18.90 -6.09
C GLU A 35 -0.48 -18.66 -4.57
N GLY A 36 -1.55 -18.11 -3.96
CA GLY A 36 -1.73 -18.12 -2.51
C GLY A 36 -1.13 -16.94 -1.76
N TRP A 37 -1.17 -15.75 -2.36
CA TRP A 37 -0.75 -14.52 -1.68
C TRP A 37 -1.70 -14.19 -0.52
N MET A 38 -1.15 -13.86 0.64
CA MET A 38 -1.93 -13.53 1.83
C MET A 38 -2.06 -12.00 1.95
N LEU A 39 -3.28 -11.50 1.97
CA LEU A 39 -3.61 -10.08 2.18
C LEU A 39 -4.63 -9.92 3.31
N CYS A 40 -4.73 -8.70 3.83
CA CYS A 40 -5.71 -8.32 4.85
C CYS A 40 -7.13 -8.32 4.28
N LYS A 41 -8.12 -8.66 5.12
CA LYS A 41 -9.53 -8.66 4.71
C LYS A 41 -10.02 -7.33 4.13
N ALA A 42 -9.49 -6.20 4.63
CA ALA A 42 -9.80 -4.87 4.12
C ALA A 42 -9.54 -4.73 2.61
N TYR A 43 -8.54 -5.44 2.07
CA TYR A 43 -8.15 -5.33 0.67
C TYR A 43 -9.30 -5.62 -0.29
N LEU A 44 -10.18 -6.55 0.06
CA LEU A 44 -11.30 -6.97 -0.78
C LEU A 44 -12.24 -5.80 -1.14
N GLN A 45 -12.39 -4.82 -0.25
CA GLN A 45 -13.23 -3.63 -0.48
C GLN A 45 -12.61 -2.67 -1.50
N TYR A 46 -11.28 -2.65 -1.60
CA TYR A 46 -10.53 -1.69 -2.42
C TYR A 46 -9.94 -2.30 -3.68
N ALA A 47 -9.92 -3.64 -3.79
CA ALA A 47 -9.23 -4.36 -4.87
C ALA A 47 -9.67 -3.90 -6.27
N GLU A 48 -10.97 -3.77 -6.52
CA GLU A 48 -11.47 -3.32 -7.83
C GLU A 48 -11.05 -1.87 -8.14
N ARG A 49 -11.00 -1.01 -7.13
CA ARG A 49 -10.57 0.38 -7.31
C ARG A 49 -9.08 0.47 -7.63
N ILE A 50 -8.25 -0.29 -6.92
CA ILE A 50 -6.81 -0.40 -7.20
C ILE A 50 -6.59 -0.96 -8.61
N ARG A 51 -7.31 -2.02 -8.99
CA ARG A 51 -7.20 -2.65 -10.33
C ARG A 51 -7.64 -1.73 -11.47
N LYS A 52 -8.50 -0.75 -11.19
CA LYS A 52 -8.97 0.27 -12.16
C LYS A 52 -8.23 1.60 -12.03
N PHE A 53 -7.21 1.67 -11.19
CA PHE A 53 -6.39 2.87 -11.03
C PHE A 53 -5.79 3.28 -12.38
N LYS A 54 -5.94 4.57 -12.74
CA LYS A 54 -5.46 5.08 -14.01
C LYS A 54 -3.97 5.33 -13.93
N VAL A 55 -3.19 4.48 -14.60
CA VAL A 55 -1.74 4.64 -14.77
C VAL A 55 -1.47 5.62 -15.89
N ARG A 56 -0.46 6.46 -15.71
CA ARG A 56 0.02 7.44 -16.70
C ARG A 56 1.36 6.96 -17.26
N PRO A 57 1.71 7.30 -18.51
CA PRO A 57 2.94 6.82 -19.15
C PRO A 57 4.23 7.22 -18.43
N ASP A 58 4.17 8.26 -17.60
CA ASP A 58 5.30 8.86 -16.91
C ASP A 58 5.33 8.57 -15.39
N ASP A 59 4.40 7.76 -14.90
CA ASP A 59 4.41 7.28 -13.51
C ASP A 59 5.66 6.45 -13.21
N VAL A 60 6.19 6.60 -11.99
CA VAL A 60 7.23 5.70 -11.50
C VAL A 60 6.75 4.92 -10.29
N TRP A 61 6.97 3.61 -10.36
CA TRP A 61 6.52 2.67 -9.35
C TRP A 61 7.70 2.07 -8.61
N ILE A 62 7.64 2.10 -7.28
CA ILE A 62 8.50 1.30 -6.42
C ILE A 62 7.68 0.10 -5.98
N VAL A 63 8.06 -1.08 -6.46
CA VAL A 63 7.36 -2.34 -6.16
C VAL A 63 8.30 -3.25 -5.40
N SER A 64 7.93 -3.61 -4.18
CA SER A 64 8.69 -4.56 -3.37
C SER A 64 7.79 -5.28 -2.36
N PHE A 65 8.35 -6.28 -1.68
CA PHE A 65 7.75 -6.78 -0.46
C PHE A 65 7.90 -5.77 0.69
N PRO A 66 7.02 -5.81 1.70
CA PRO A 66 7.15 -4.98 2.88
C PRO A 66 8.51 -5.16 3.55
N LYS A 67 9.06 -4.07 4.09
CA LYS A 67 10.33 -4.03 4.83
C LYS A 67 11.61 -4.33 4.02
N CYS A 68 11.54 -4.33 2.68
CA CYS A 68 12.72 -4.46 1.81
C CYS A 68 13.42 -3.13 1.46
N GLY A 69 13.27 -2.08 2.28
CA GLY A 69 13.95 -0.79 2.07
C GLY A 69 13.18 0.24 1.23
N THR A 70 11.86 0.07 1.05
CA THR A 70 11.01 0.99 0.27
C THR A 70 11.17 2.45 0.65
N THR A 71 11.21 2.78 1.93
CA THR A 71 11.36 4.16 2.42
C THR A 71 12.62 4.83 1.87
N TRP A 72 13.76 4.12 1.90
CA TRP A 72 15.02 4.63 1.34
C TRP A 72 14.94 4.75 -0.19
N SER A 73 14.35 3.76 -0.87
CA SER A 73 14.15 3.82 -2.33
C SER A 73 13.26 4.98 -2.75
N GLN A 74 12.16 5.24 -2.03
CA GLN A 74 11.26 6.37 -2.27
C GLN A 74 12.01 7.69 -2.14
N GLU A 75 12.77 7.87 -1.06
CA GLU A 75 13.49 9.11 -0.81
C GLU A 75 14.60 9.36 -1.85
N MET A 76 15.43 8.36 -2.12
CA MET A 76 16.50 8.48 -3.11
C MET A 76 15.96 8.76 -4.52
N LEU A 77 14.93 8.02 -4.94
CA LEU A 77 14.33 8.22 -6.26
C LEU A 77 13.69 9.60 -6.38
N TRP A 78 12.96 10.03 -5.35
CA TRP A 78 12.34 11.35 -5.35
C TRP A 78 13.39 12.45 -5.46
N LEU A 79 14.47 12.39 -4.68
CA LEU A 79 15.57 13.35 -4.76
C LEU A 79 16.22 13.36 -6.15
N LEU A 80 16.58 12.20 -6.70
CA LEU A 80 17.20 12.10 -8.03
C LEU A 80 16.31 12.73 -9.12
N ARG A 81 14.99 12.59 -9.00
CA ARG A 81 14.02 13.15 -9.96
C ARG A 81 13.74 14.64 -9.76
N ASN A 82 13.98 15.16 -8.56
CA ASN A 82 13.74 16.54 -8.19
C ASN A 82 15.06 17.31 -8.00
N ASN A 83 16.09 17.00 -8.81
CA ASN A 83 17.39 17.68 -8.81
C ASN A 83 18.08 17.75 -7.44
N CYS A 84 17.91 16.71 -6.63
CA CYS A 84 18.40 16.63 -5.25
C CYS A 84 17.93 17.81 -4.37
N ASP A 85 16.68 18.26 -4.53
CA ASP A 85 16.06 19.30 -3.71
C ASP A 85 15.81 18.83 -2.26
N LEU A 86 16.85 18.95 -1.43
CA LEU A 86 16.81 18.57 -0.02
C LEU A 86 15.91 19.49 0.82
N GLU A 87 15.75 20.76 0.44
CA GLU A 87 14.88 21.69 1.17
C GLU A 87 13.42 21.26 1.04
N LYS A 88 13.00 20.88 -0.17
CA LYS A 88 11.64 20.39 -0.41
C LYS A 88 11.41 19.01 0.21
N ALA A 89 12.40 18.13 0.13
CA ALA A 89 12.34 16.82 0.78
C ALA A 89 12.16 16.91 2.29
N ASN A 90 12.86 17.85 2.95
CA ASN A 90 12.77 18.06 4.40
C ASN A 90 11.48 18.79 4.84
N SER A 91 10.91 19.63 3.97
CA SER A 91 9.70 20.41 4.30
C SER A 91 8.39 19.69 3.97
N THR A 92 8.44 18.58 3.23
CA THR A 92 7.25 17.84 2.79
C THR A 92 7.38 16.35 3.13
N ASP A 93 6.39 15.81 3.83
CA ASP A 93 6.35 14.39 4.22
C ASP A 93 6.52 13.44 3.01
N LEU A 94 7.27 12.36 3.22
CA LEU A 94 7.60 11.38 2.19
C LEU A 94 6.35 10.73 1.59
N TYR A 95 5.35 10.38 2.40
CA TYR A 95 4.14 9.71 1.91
C TYR A 95 3.20 10.67 1.20
N THR A 96 3.40 11.98 1.34
CA THR A 96 2.74 12.98 0.50
C THR A 96 3.40 13.07 -0.88
N ARG A 97 4.73 12.89 -0.95
CA ARG A 97 5.52 12.98 -2.18
C ARG A 97 5.55 11.68 -2.99
N ALA A 98 5.49 10.53 -2.30
CA ALA A 98 5.54 9.19 -2.87
C ALA A 98 4.60 8.26 -2.06
N PRO A 99 3.27 8.33 -2.29
CA PRO A 99 2.29 7.60 -1.49
C PRO A 99 2.33 6.09 -1.74
N PHE A 100 1.99 5.32 -0.69
CA PHE A 100 1.66 3.90 -0.83
C PHE A 100 0.24 3.75 -1.36
N LEU A 101 0.07 3.27 -2.60
CA LEU A 101 -1.23 3.12 -3.23
C LEU A 101 -2.17 2.24 -2.38
N GLU A 102 -1.64 1.14 -1.85
CA GLU A 102 -2.37 0.06 -1.20
C GLU A 102 -2.60 0.26 0.30
N LEU A 103 -2.02 1.30 0.93
CA LEU A 103 -2.03 1.44 2.39
C LEU A 103 -3.44 1.50 2.98
N LYS A 104 -4.35 2.24 2.33
CA LYS A 104 -5.78 2.26 2.69
C LYS A 104 -6.42 0.86 2.62
N ALA A 105 -6.01 0.05 1.65
CA ALA A 105 -6.52 -1.30 1.46
C ALA A 105 -5.93 -2.32 2.44
N ILE A 106 -4.78 -2.03 3.06
CA ILE A 106 -4.17 -2.86 4.10
C ILE A 106 -4.80 -2.55 5.46
N ILE A 107 -4.88 -1.27 5.81
CA ILE A 107 -5.31 -0.81 7.15
C ILE A 107 -6.83 -0.75 7.27
N GLY A 108 -7.53 -0.42 6.18
CA GLY A 108 -8.99 -0.25 6.16
C GLY A 108 -9.44 1.16 6.55
N ASP A 109 -10.67 1.26 7.05
CA ASP A 109 -11.29 2.53 7.45
C ASP A 109 -10.89 2.94 8.86
N VAL A 110 -9.81 3.73 8.93
CA VAL A 110 -9.38 4.44 10.14
C VAL A 110 -9.40 5.94 9.88
N ASP A 111 -9.98 6.71 10.80
CA ASP A 111 -10.17 8.16 10.64
C ASP A 111 -8.86 8.94 10.45
N ALA A 112 -7.76 8.41 11.00
CA ALA A 112 -6.45 9.03 10.96
C ALA A 112 -5.72 8.86 9.60
N LEU A 113 -6.21 7.99 8.70
CA LEU A 113 -5.52 7.69 7.44
C LEU A 113 -6.28 8.27 6.25
N PRO A 114 -5.64 9.10 5.40
CA PRO A 114 -6.26 9.57 4.18
C PRO A 114 -6.49 8.42 3.20
N ASP A 115 -7.38 8.65 2.25
CA ASP A 115 -7.56 7.75 1.11
C ASP A 115 -6.34 7.78 0.20
N THR A 116 -5.43 6.82 0.38
CA THR A 116 -4.16 6.79 -0.35
C THR A 116 -4.33 6.53 -1.84
N ILE A 117 -5.43 5.92 -2.26
CA ILE A 117 -5.74 5.70 -3.67
C ILE A 117 -6.14 7.04 -4.31
N GLU A 118 -6.95 7.84 -3.62
CA GLU A 118 -7.31 9.18 -4.08
C GLU A 118 -6.11 10.14 -4.06
N THR A 119 -5.29 10.09 -3.00
CA THR A 119 -4.07 10.90 -2.92
C THR A 119 -3.16 10.63 -4.13
N ALA A 120 -2.92 9.37 -4.46
CA ALA A 120 -2.13 9.00 -5.64
C ALA A 120 -2.77 9.45 -6.96
N ASP A 121 -4.10 9.46 -7.07
CA ASP A 121 -4.80 9.93 -8.28
C ASP A 121 -4.67 11.44 -8.48
N ARG A 122 -4.65 12.21 -7.38
CA ARG A 122 -4.54 13.68 -7.39
C ARG A 122 -3.13 14.21 -7.61
N LEU A 123 -2.09 13.38 -7.49
CA LEU A 123 -0.71 13.83 -7.73
C LEU A 123 -0.51 14.31 -9.18
N PRO A 124 0.27 15.38 -9.38
CA PRO A 124 0.64 15.84 -10.73
C PRO A 124 1.54 14.80 -11.40
N SER A 125 1.55 14.80 -12.73
CA SER A 125 2.49 14.00 -13.53
C SER A 125 3.85 14.69 -13.62
N PRO A 126 4.97 13.96 -13.58
CA PRO A 126 5.07 12.54 -13.24
C PRO A 126 4.82 12.29 -11.74
N ARG A 127 4.21 11.15 -11.43
CA ARG A 127 3.97 10.69 -10.05
C ARG A 127 5.10 9.80 -9.56
#